data_AF-A0A3D1H2D8-F1
#
_entry.id   AF-A0A3D1H2D8-F1
#
_cell.length_a   1.000
_cell.length_b   1.000
_cell.length_c   1.000
_cell.angle_alpha   90.00
_cell.angle_beta   90.00
_cell.angle_gamma   90.00
#
_symmetry.space_group_name_H-M   'P 1'
#
loop_
_entity.id
_entity.type
_entity.pdbx_description
1 polymer ?
#
loop_
_entity_poly.entity_id
_entity_poly.type
_entity_poly.pdbx_seq_one_letter_code
_entity_poly.pdbx_strand_id
1 'polypeptide(L)'
;MKKIILLFLMTFALFSIGHAQAVYDRSSIKCIGVELDGSQTLRVLGYGRNRADAKEQAMKNAVWAVIFDGIRDGVEGCNMRPLVTEVNARERYEDYFNIFFADNGEYKKYVTLRDTKTRSANRKKDKVGYSYEMTIRVLRSQLKARLKADNVIGKEHL
;
A
#
# COMPACT_ATOMS: atom_id res chain seq x y z
N MET A 1 39.94 10.67 -55.06
CA MET A 1 39.86 11.79 -54.09
C MET A 1 38.38 12.01 -53.81
N LYS A 2 37.86 11.37 -52.75
CA LYS A 2 37.59 11.96 -51.43
C LYS A 2 36.30 12.81 -51.43
N LYS A 3 35.41 12.47 -50.49
CA LYS A 3 34.24 13.23 -49.97
C LYS A 3 33.03 13.13 -50.93
N ILE A 4 31.82 12.73 -50.55
CA ILE A 4 31.10 12.84 -49.27
C ILE A 4 30.10 11.66 -49.22
N ILE A 5 30.37 10.66 -48.37
CA ILE A 5 29.34 9.75 -47.85
C ILE A 5 29.19 10.16 -46.39
N LEU A 6 28.20 10.99 -46.06
CA LEU A 6 27.86 11.29 -44.67
C LEU A 6 26.34 11.43 -44.51
N LEU A 7 25.83 10.55 -43.64
CA LEU A 7 24.70 10.73 -42.73
C LEU A 7 23.32 11.01 -43.31
N PHE A 8 22.52 9.95 -43.43
CA PHE A 8 21.13 9.95 -42.96
C PHE A 8 20.86 8.65 -42.18
N LEU A 9 21.63 8.44 -41.11
CA LEU A 9 21.29 7.47 -40.07
C LEU A 9 20.36 8.22 -39.11
N MET A 10 19.08 8.30 -39.49
CA MET A 10 18.02 8.88 -38.68
C MET A 10 17.84 7.94 -37.49
N THR A 11 18.55 8.25 -36.41
CA THR A 11 18.42 7.63 -35.11
C THR A 11 17.00 7.86 -34.62
N PHE A 12 16.16 6.84 -34.76
CA PHE A 12 14.91 6.73 -34.01
C PHE A 12 15.31 6.54 -32.54
N ALA A 13 15.65 7.66 -31.88
CA ALA A 13 15.79 7.71 -30.44
C ALA A 13 14.39 7.43 -29.87
N LEU A 14 14.14 6.15 -29.56
CA LEU A 14 13.06 5.74 -28.70
C LEU A 14 13.23 6.53 -27.40
N PHE A 15 12.45 7.58 -27.24
CA PHE A 15 12.15 8.16 -25.94
C PHE A 15 11.39 7.09 -25.17
N SER A 16 12.13 6.18 -24.54
CA SER A 16 11.62 5.42 -23.41
C SER A 16 11.40 6.43 -22.30
N ILE A 17 10.20 7.01 -22.26
CA ILE A 17 9.68 7.67 -21.07
C ILE A 17 9.65 6.56 -20.01
N GLY A 18 10.70 6.54 -19.17
CA GLY A 18 10.71 5.71 -17.98
C GLY A 18 9.51 6.12 -17.14
N HIS A 19 8.46 5.30 -17.14
CA HIS A 19 7.39 5.45 -16.19
C HIS A 19 8.03 5.26 -14.82
N ALA A 20 8.11 6.32 -14.03
CA ALA A 20 8.49 6.22 -12.64
C ALA A 20 7.48 5.28 -11.97
N GLN A 21 7.85 4.01 -11.80
CA GLN A 21 7.04 3.07 -11.05
C GLN A 21 6.89 3.63 -9.64
N ALA A 22 5.66 3.66 -9.14
CA ALA A 22 5.41 4.04 -7.76
C ALA A 22 6.22 3.11 -6.86
N VAL A 23 7.20 3.66 -6.15
CA VAL A 23 7.96 2.91 -5.16
C VAL A 23 7.04 2.71 -3.95
N TYR A 24 6.43 1.54 -3.85
CA TYR A 24 5.65 1.13 -2.69
C TYR A 24 6.62 0.72 -1.57
N ASP A 25 7.21 1.70 -0.89
CA ASP A 25 8.01 1.43 0.29
C ASP A 25 7.11 0.98 1.45
N ARG A 26 6.94 -0.34 1.55
CA ARG A 26 6.22 -1.04 2.63
C ARG A 26 7.18 -1.62 3.67
N SER A 27 8.48 -1.31 3.57
CA SER A 27 9.53 -1.99 4.32
C SER A 27 9.53 -1.71 5.82
N SER A 28 8.74 -0.74 6.30
CA SER A 28 8.58 -0.50 7.74
C SER A 28 7.17 -0.02 8.12
N ILE A 29 6.20 -0.94 8.09
CA ILE A 29 4.91 -0.73 8.75
C ILE A 29 5.03 -1.19 10.20
N LYS A 30 4.78 -0.27 11.13
CA LYS A 30 4.91 -0.54 12.56
C LYS A 30 3.55 -0.51 13.24
N CYS A 31 3.24 -1.53 14.02
CA CYS A 31 2.07 -1.49 14.88
C CYS A 31 2.32 -0.55 16.08
N ILE A 32 1.34 0.30 16.40
CA ILE A 32 1.40 1.15 17.59
C ILE A 32 0.37 0.76 18.65
N GLY A 33 -0.57 -0.13 18.33
CA GLY A 33 -1.52 -0.67 19.31
C GLY A 33 -2.71 -1.35 18.67
N VAL A 34 -3.45 -2.09 19.50
CA VAL A 34 -4.70 -2.75 19.18
C VAL A 34 -5.78 -2.23 20.12
N GLU A 35 -7.00 -2.06 19.64
CA GLU A 35 -8.14 -1.67 20.45
C GLU A 35 -9.09 -2.85 20.68
N LEU A 36 -9.97 -2.72 21.68
CA LEU A 36 -10.89 -3.79 22.12
C LEU A 36 -11.90 -4.22 21.04
N ASP A 37 -12.10 -3.41 20.00
CA ASP A 37 -12.89 -3.76 18.81
C ASP A 37 -12.11 -4.63 17.79
N GLY A 38 -10.85 -4.96 18.12
CA GLY A 38 -9.91 -5.71 17.28
C GLY A 38 -9.38 -4.92 16.09
N SER A 39 -9.57 -3.60 16.06
CA SER A 39 -8.85 -2.73 15.13
C SER A 39 -7.38 -2.56 15.56
N GLN A 40 -6.53 -2.25 14.59
CA GLN A 40 -5.11 -2.02 14.84
C GLN A 40 -4.70 -0.66 14.31
N THR A 41 -3.90 0.07 15.09
CA THR A 41 -3.33 1.33 14.67
C THR A 41 -1.88 1.11 14.26
N LEU A 42 -1.52 1.62 13.09
CA LEU A 42 -0.26 1.41 12.40
C LEU A 42 0.39 2.75 12.08
N ARG A 43 1.72 2.83 12.19
CA ARG A 43 2.54 3.85 11.54
C ARG A 43 2.96 3.32 10.18
N VAL A 44 2.62 4.08 9.14
CA VAL A 44 2.77 3.67 7.74
C VAL A 44 3.39 4.80 6.94
N LEU A 45 4.36 4.47 6.09
CA LEU A 45 4.88 5.39 5.10
C LEU A 45 4.01 5.37 3.84
N GLY A 46 3.58 6.55 3.41
CA GLY A 46 2.94 6.77 2.12
C GLY A 46 3.80 7.65 1.23
N TYR A 47 3.92 7.29 -0.04
CA TYR A 47 4.63 8.07 -1.04
C TYR A 47 3.66 8.63 -2.08
N GLY A 48 3.87 9.88 -2.51
CA GLY A 48 3.05 10.47 -3.56
C GLY A 48 3.54 11.84 -4.01
N ARG A 49 2.97 12.35 -5.10
CA ARG A 49 3.30 13.67 -5.67
C ARG A 49 2.86 14.80 -4.74
N ASN A 50 1.85 14.55 -3.92
CA ASN A 50 1.31 15.47 -2.93
C ASN A 50 0.88 14.67 -1.68
N ARG A 51 0.39 15.36 -0.64
CA ARG A 51 -0.04 14.72 0.62
C ARG A 51 -1.28 13.83 0.43
N ALA A 52 -2.20 14.17 -0.47
CA ALA A 52 -3.39 13.38 -0.72
C ALA A 52 -3.02 12.05 -1.40
N ASP A 53 -2.17 12.08 -2.42
CA ASP A 53 -1.60 10.89 -3.07
C ASP A 53 -0.91 10.00 -2.04
N ALA A 54 -0.03 10.58 -1.21
CA ALA A 54 0.67 9.84 -0.16
C ALA A 54 -0.27 9.24 0.89
N LYS A 55 -1.34 9.98 1.27
CA LYS A 55 -2.37 9.47 2.18
C LYS A 55 -3.09 8.27 1.59
N GLU A 56 -3.50 8.35 0.32
CA GLU A 56 -4.17 7.26 -0.38
C GLU A 56 -3.28 6.00 -0.39
N GLN A 57 -2.01 6.17 -0.76
CA GLN A 57 -1.03 5.08 -0.78
C GLN A 57 -0.76 4.49 0.60
N ALA A 58 -0.64 5.33 1.64
CA ALA A 58 -0.47 4.84 3.01
C ALA A 58 -1.68 4.00 3.47
N MET A 59 -2.90 4.41 3.13
CA MET A 59 -4.11 3.64 3.47
C MET A 59 -4.15 2.30 2.74
N LYS A 60 -3.80 2.26 1.44
CA LYS A 60 -3.69 1.01 0.68
C LYS A 60 -2.61 0.10 1.29
N ASN A 61 -1.43 0.64 1.58
CA ASN A 61 -0.33 -0.09 2.22
C ASN A 61 -0.72 -0.68 3.58
N ALA A 62 -1.44 0.09 4.42
CA ALA A 62 -1.89 -0.36 5.73
C ALA A 62 -2.81 -1.58 5.63
N VAL A 63 -3.81 -1.51 4.76
CA VAL A 63 -4.76 -2.61 4.54
C VAL A 63 -4.07 -3.80 3.88
N TRP A 64 -3.22 -3.55 2.89
CA TRP A 64 -2.42 -4.58 2.22
C TRP A 64 -1.58 -5.38 3.21
N ALA A 65 -0.89 -4.71 4.12
CA ALA A 65 -0.06 -5.37 5.12
C ALA A 65 -0.88 -6.28 6.04
N VAL A 66 -2.06 -5.81 6.49
CA VAL A 66 -2.97 -6.62 7.30
C VAL A 66 -3.50 -7.85 6.54
N ILE A 67 -3.76 -7.71 5.23
CA ILE A 67 -4.26 -8.82 4.42
C ILE A 67 -3.17 -9.82 4.10
N PHE A 68 -2.00 -9.38 3.63
CA PHE A 68 -1.03 -10.24 2.95
C PHE A 68 0.36 -10.32 3.57
N ASP A 69 0.91 -9.23 4.09
CA ASP A 69 2.32 -9.21 4.51
C ASP A 69 2.49 -9.62 5.98
N GLY A 70 1.48 -9.30 6.81
CA GLY A 70 1.62 -9.28 8.26
C GLY A 70 2.31 -8.02 8.76
N ILE A 71 2.39 -7.87 10.08
CA ILE A 71 3.03 -6.72 10.74
C ILE A 71 4.01 -7.26 11.77
N ARG A 72 5.31 -7.07 11.53
CA ARG A 72 6.38 -7.69 12.33
C ARG A 72 7.07 -6.70 13.28
N ASP A 73 6.91 -5.41 13.01
CA ASP A 73 7.52 -4.35 13.80
C ASP A 73 6.45 -3.61 14.63
N GLY A 74 6.85 -3.06 15.76
CA GLY A 74 5.99 -2.22 16.60
C GLY A 74 5.96 -2.65 18.05
N VAL A 75 4.88 -2.28 18.73
CA VAL A 75 4.62 -2.67 20.12
C VAL A 75 4.18 -4.14 20.20
N GLU A 76 4.42 -4.76 21.36
CA GLU A 76 3.93 -6.11 21.65
C GLU A 76 2.40 -6.18 21.71
N GLY A 77 1.84 -7.36 21.49
CA GLY A 77 0.38 -7.60 21.54
C GLY A 77 -0.37 -7.32 20.23
N CYS A 78 0.32 -6.87 19.19
CA CYS A 78 -0.29 -6.71 17.87
C CYS A 78 -0.56 -8.05 17.16
N ASN A 79 -1.62 -8.09 16.36
CA ASN A 79 -1.88 -9.21 15.45
C ASN A 79 -0.88 -9.15 14.31
N MET A 80 0.19 -9.93 14.43
CA MET A 80 1.28 -9.97 13.47
C MET A 80 0.96 -10.77 12.20
N ARG A 81 0.07 -11.77 12.31
CA ARG A 81 -0.24 -12.67 11.19
C ARG A 81 -1.15 -12.00 10.16
N PRO A 82 -0.85 -12.13 8.86
CA PRO A 82 -1.74 -11.69 7.80
C PRO A 82 -3.08 -12.44 7.86
N LEU A 83 -4.14 -11.82 7.35
CA LEU A 83 -5.46 -12.45 7.27
C LEU A 83 -5.49 -13.56 6.23
N VAL A 84 -4.77 -13.38 5.12
CA VAL A 84 -4.67 -14.33 4.01
C VAL A 84 -3.33 -15.03 4.10
N THR A 85 -3.34 -16.34 4.37
CA THR A 85 -2.12 -17.16 4.48
C THR A 85 -1.91 -18.09 3.29
N GLU A 86 -2.87 -18.17 2.38
CA GLU A 86 -2.75 -18.92 1.12
C GLU A 86 -1.67 -18.26 0.24
N VAL A 87 -0.68 -19.06 -0.19
CA VAL A 87 0.54 -18.59 -0.84
C VAL A 87 0.26 -17.90 -2.17
N ASN A 88 -0.67 -18.46 -2.96
CA ASN A 88 -1.07 -17.99 -4.29
C ASN A 88 -2.32 -17.10 -4.26
N ALA A 89 -2.71 -16.57 -3.09
CA ALA A 89 -3.95 -15.82 -2.97
C ALA A 89 -3.93 -14.48 -3.73
N ARG A 90 -2.74 -13.89 -3.92
CA ARG A 90 -2.60 -12.62 -4.65
C ARG A 90 -2.96 -12.80 -6.11
N GLU A 91 -2.48 -13.87 -6.72
CA GLU A 91 -2.74 -14.23 -8.11
C GLU A 91 -4.16 -14.78 -8.25
N ARG A 92 -4.59 -15.66 -7.34
CA ARG A 92 -5.92 -16.29 -7.40
C ARG A 92 -7.07 -15.29 -7.28
N TYR A 93 -6.90 -14.25 -6.47
CA TYR A 93 -7.91 -13.22 -6.22
C TYR A 93 -7.50 -11.86 -6.79
N GLU A 94 -6.66 -11.85 -7.82
CA GLU A 94 -6.12 -10.62 -8.42
C GLU A 94 -7.22 -9.62 -8.80
N ASP A 95 -8.21 -10.06 -9.58
CA ASP A 95 -9.32 -9.20 -10.03
C ASP A 95 -10.11 -8.61 -8.85
N TYR A 96 -10.37 -9.43 -7.84
CA TYR A 96 -11.05 -8.99 -6.62
C TYR A 96 -10.24 -7.88 -5.92
N PHE A 97 -8.94 -8.09 -5.73
CA PHE A 97 -8.10 -7.13 -5.02
C PHE A 97 -7.80 -5.88 -5.85
N ASN A 98 -7.74 -5.99 -7.18
CA ASN A 98 -7.62 -4.84 -8.08
C ASN A 98 -8.82 -3.90 -7.93
N ILE A 99 -10.05 -4.44 -7.89
CA ILE A 99 -11.26 -3.66 -7.66
C ILE A 99 -11.30 -3.14 -6.22
N PHE A 100 -10.99 -3.99 -5.24
CA PHE A 100 -11.02 -3.65 -3.82
C PHE A 100 -10.08 -2.48 -3.48
N PHE A 101 -8.89 -2.44 -4.07
CA PHE A 101 -7.87 -1.40 -3.87
C PHE A 101 -7.86 -0.30 -4.94
N ALA A 102 -8.83 -0.27 -5.84
CA ALA A 102 -9.01 0.83 -6.79
C ALA A 102 -9.14 2.17 -6.05
N ASP A 103 -8.92 3.28 -6.75
CA ASP A 103 -9.13 4.60 -6.17
C ASP A 103 -10.60 4.76 -5.77
N ASN A 104 -10.85 5.16 -4.51
CA ASN A 104 -12.18 5.13 -3.89
C ASN A 104 -12.81 3.73 -3.74
N GLY A 105 -12.00 2.67 -3.80
CA GLY A 105 -12.44 1.29 -3.61
C GLY A 105 -12.89 0.96 -2.19
N GLU A 106 -13.43 -0.25 -2.05
CA GLU A 106 -14.04 -0.77 -0.82
C GLU A 106 -13.08 -0.81 0.38
N TYR A 107 -11.76 -0.87 0.15
CA TYR A 107 -10.75 -0.85 1.21
C TYR A 107 -10.91 0.35 2.16
N LYS A 108 -11.40 1.49 1.65
CA LYS A 108 -11.61 2.72 2.45
C LYS A 108 -12.58 2.53 3.60
N LYS A 109 -13.50 1.56 3.53
CA LYS A 109 -14.44 1.23 4.61
C LYS A 109 -13.74 0.67 5.85
N TYR A 110 -12.53 0.13 5.69
CA TYR A 110 -11.80 -0.57 6.74
C TYR A 110 -10.56 0.19 7.22
N VAL A 111 -10.38 1.44 6.81
CA VAL A 111 -9.17 2.22 7.11
C VAL A 111 -9.49 3.68 7.38
N THR A 112 -8.89 4.24 8.42
CA THR A 112 -9.07 5.65 8.79
C THR A 112 -7.74 6.27 9.18
N LEU A 113 -7.52 7.52 8.76
CA LEU A 113 -6.37 8.31 9.20
C LEU A 113 -6.63 8.83 10.61
N ARG A 114 -5.68 8.62 11.53
CA ARG A 114 -5.76 9.09 12.92
C ARG A 114 -4.96 10.37 13.18
N ASP A 115 -4.10 10.79 12.26
CA ASP A 115 -3.36 12.04 12.41
C ASP A 115 -4.30 13.24 12.39
N THR A 116 -4.37 13.96 13.52
CA THR A 116 -5.29 15.08 13.72
C THR A 116 -4.72 16.44 13.28
N LYS A 117 -3.40 16.52 13.02
CA LYS A 117 -2.74 17.78 12.61
C LYS A 117 -2.09 17.63 11.24
N THR A 118 -2.37 18.57 10.34
CA THR A 118 -1.82 18.63 8.97
C THR A 118 -0.29 18.67 8.91
N ARG A 119 0.38 18.99 10.03
CA ARG A 119 1.84 19.11 10.17
C ARG A 119 2.52 18.03 11.05
N SER A 120 1.80 17.05 11.61
CA SER A 120 2.40 16.04 12.51
C SER A 120 3.10 14.89 11.80
N ALA A 121 2.88 14.73 10.50
CA ALA A 121 3.51 13.67 9.70
C ALA A 121 4.97 14.05 9.40
N ASN A 122 5.91 13.22 9.86
CA ASN A 122 7.31 13.30 9.41
C ASN A 122 7.33 13.20 7.89
N ARG A 123 7.89 14.20 7.22
CA ARG A 123 7.92 14.28 5.75
C ARG A 123 9.35 14.29 5.23
N LYS A 124 9.63 13.42 4.27
CA LYS A 124 10.86 13.44 3.46
C LYS A 124 10.48 13.80 2.02
N LYS A 125 11.30 14.61 1.36
CA LYS A 125 11.14 14.98 -0.05
C LYS A 125 12.28 14.38 -0.86
N ASP A 126 11.97 13.86 -2.04
CA ASP A 126 12.97 13.52 -3.06
C ASP A 126 12.74 14.33 -4.35
N LYS A 127 13.44 13.97 -5.45
CA LYS A 127 13.32 14.68 -6.73
C LYS A 127 11.94 14.53 -7.38
N VAL A 128 11.17 13.50 -7.04
CA VAL A 128 9.98 13.05 -7.79
C VAL A 128 8.70 13.10 -6.92
N GLY A 129 8.82 13.19 -5.60
CA GLY A 129 7.67 13.20 -4.70
C GLY A 129 8.01 13.39 -3.23
N TYR A 130 7.05 13.00 -2.39
CA TYR A 130 7.09 13.16 -0.95
C TYR A 130 6.71 11.87 -0.25
N SER A 131 7.49 11.47 0.75
CA SER A 131 7.12 10.45 1.72
C SER A 131 6.54 11.12 2.96
N TYR A 132 5.39 10.64 3.40
CA TYR A 132 4.73 11.06 4.64
C TYR A 132 4.53 9.84 5.53
N GLU A 133 5.02 9.94 6.76
CA GLU A 133 4.68 8.99 7.80
C GLU A 133 3.34 9.34 8.42
N MET A 134 2.41 8.39 8.44
CA MET A 134 1.04 8.60 8.90
C MET A 134 0.61 7.55 9.92
N THR A 135 -0.24 7.97 10.85
CA THR A 135 -0.91 7.07 11.79
C THR A 135 -2.27 6.65 11.23
N ILE A 136 -2.45 5.36 10.99
CA ILE A 136 -3.61 4.79 10.31
C ILE A 136 -4.21 3.69 11.17
N ARG A 137 -5.52 3.75 11.41
CA ARG A 137 -6.28 2.65 12.01
C ARG A 137 -6.85 1.77 10.91
N VAL A 138 -6.68 0.46 11.04
CA VAL A 138 -7.28 -0.58 10.21
C VAL A 138 -8.27 -1.40 11.02
N LEU A 139 -9.51 -1.55 10.53
CA LEU A 139 -10.58 -2.34 11.14
C LEU A 139 -10.37 -3.83 10.83
N ARG A 140 -9.31 -4.43 11.39
CA ARG A 140 -8.87 -5.80 11.06
C ARG A 140 -9.96 -6.86 11.26
N SER A 141 -10.72 -6.82 12.36
CA SER A 141 -11.81 -7.77 12.61
C SER A 141 -12.90 -7.72 11.53
N GLN A 142 -13.30 -6.52 11.11
CA GLN A 142 -14.31 -6.32 10.08
C GLN A 142 -13.78 -6.73 8.70
N LEU A 143 -12.51 -6.46 8.42
CA LEU A 143 -11.84 -6.91 7.21
C LEU A 143 -11.75 -8.45 7.15
N LYS A 144 -11.43 -9.12 8.27
CA LYS A 144 -11.48 -10.59 8.37
C LYS A 144 -12.88 -11.12 8.08
N ALA A 145 -13.92 -10.48 8.64
CA ALA A 145 -15.31 -10.88 8.40
C ALA A 145 -15.69 -10.71 6.92
N ARG A 146 -15.29 -9.60 6.29
CA ARG A 146 -15.53 -9.36 4.86
C ARG A 146 -14.87 -10.42 3.98
N LEU A 147 -13.58 -10.71 4.21
CA LEU A 147 -12.86 -11.72 3.41
C LEU A 147 -13.44 -13.13 3.60
N LYS A 148 -14.00 -13.45 4.78
CA LYS A 148 -14.76 -14.69 5.01
C LYS A 148 -16.09 -14.70 4.23
N ALA A 149 -16.82 -13.59 4.22
CA ALA A 149 -18.08 -13.46 3.50
C ALA A 149 -17.90 -13.60 1.99
N ASP A 150 -16.80 -13.06 1.47
CA ASP A 150 -16.43 -13.09 0.06
C ASP A 150 -15.71 -14.39 -0.34
N ASN A 151 -15.58 -15.36 0.58
CA ASN A 151 -14.90 -16.64 0.38
C ASN A 151 -13.42 -16.55 -0.04
N VAL A 152 -12.75 -15.44 0.28
CA VAL A 152 -11.31 -15.25 0.05
C VAL A 152 -10.48 -16.04 1.07
N ILE A 153 -11.00 -16.17 2.30
CA ILE A 153 -10.40 -16.98 3.36
C ILE A 153 -11.42 -17.97 3.91
N GLY A 154 -10.94 -19.13 4.37
CA GLY A 154 -11.79 -20.18 4.91
C GLY A 154 -12.65 -19.72 6.09
N LYS A 155 -13.88 -20.24 6.13
CA LYS A 155 -14.72 -20.17 7.33
C LYS A 155 -14.12 -21.15 8.34
N GLU A 156 -13.35 -20.66 9.30
CA GLU A 156 -12.98 -21.47 10.46
C GLU A 156 -14.28 -22.02 11.07
N HIS A 157 -14.44 -23.34 11.04
CA HIS A 157 -15.47 -24.03 11.81
C HIS A 157 -15.11 -23.86 13.29
N LEU A 158 -15.97 -23.17 14.03
CA LEU A 158 -15.97 -23.23 15.49
C LEU A 158 -16.31 -24.66 15.92
#